data_AF-A0A9W7FUB3-F1
#
_entry.id   AF-A0A9W7FUB3-F1
#
_cell.length_a   1.000
_cell.length_b   1.000
_cell.length_c   1.000
_cell.angle_alpha   90.00
_cell.angle_beta   90.00
_cell.angle_gamma   90.00
#
_symmetry.space_group_name_H-M   'P 1'
#
loop_
_entity.id
_entity.type
_entity.pdbx_description
1 polymer ?
#
loop_
_entity_poly.entity_id
_entity_poly.type
_entity_poly.pdbx_seq_one_letter_code
_entity_poly.pdbx_strand_id
1 'polypeptide(L)'
;MNLTSMSLVIFLLCLPQTLPFRPRLTFRHPSRAKGSLNAVENDSTSPYQIQFQSKISALNSFSSYDLLNLKKPSHARLFLGARAASTEPLVIKAFSALYEDMSVLRLGGNMMFSYLMTRGEESKTKTDLERTNLESQYHRTITKEEFLSTHSLFRAIDVNNDSVLSRAELSDAFSTTLLRFNTDVDTFLFSASPDPNSSSSTSLKSLEFEEFILALLEAVEESDGMVTMEDLIQINEGSVKGSGEEEEEIRVECNKSERFDMMLEQVRVWEEGGLTAEGRSGDILAGTYAGAKNPEIVQALKVAYTSYSALRLAGDLIFKLLKAVMSRKMKGGDKI
;
A
#
# COMPACT_ATOMS: atom_id res chain seq x y z
N MET A 1 -16.37 -16.59 37.25
CA MET A 1 -16.75 -17.50 36.12
C MET A 1 -15.92 -17.07 34.91
N ASN A 2 -14.66 -17.49 34.84
CA ASN A 2 -14.19 -18.72 34.20
C ASN A 2 -14.52 -18.81 32.70
N LEU A 3 -13.54 -18.45 31.87
CA LEU A 3 -13.04 -19.28 30.77
C LEU A 3 -11.63 -18.85 30.38
N THR A 4 -10.69 -19.24 31.26
CA THR A 4 -9.37 -19.73 30.86
C THR A 4 -9.54 -20.98 29.99
N SER A 5 -9.16 -20.93 28.70
CA SER A 5 -8.54 -22.02 27.92
C SER A 5 -8.52 -21.67 26.42
N MET A 6 -7.43 -22.04 25.74
CA MET A 6 -7.07 -21.80 24.32
C MET A 6 -6.45 -20.42 24.04
N SER A 7 -5.14 -20.24 24.18
CA SER A 7 -4.21 -20.76 23.16
C SER A 7 -2.77 -20.85 23.69
N LEU A 8 -2.59 -21.74 24.66
CA LEU A 8 -1.30 -22.22 25.18
C LEU A 8 -0.61 -23.23 24.21
N VAL A 9 -0.79 -23.09 22.90
CA VAL A 9 -0.35 -24.10 21.89
C VAL A 9 0.64 -23.53 20.85
N ILE A 10 0.93 -22.23 20.83
CA ILE A 10 1.95 -21.64 19.94
C ILE A 10 3.07 -20.98 20.76
N PHE A 11 3.38 -21.57 21.91
CA PHE A 11 4.53 -21.19 22.73
C PHE A 11 5.50 -22.35 23.01
N LEU A 12 5.28 -23.53 22.41
CA LEU A 12 6.01 -24.75 22.79
C LEU A 12 6.53 -25.67 21.66
N LEU A 13 6.58 -25.23 20.40
CA LEU A 13 7.04 -26.14 19.32
C LEU A 13 8.20 -25.71 18.42
N CYS A 14 8.97 -24.64 18.67
CA CYS A 14 10.24 -24.46 17.93
C CYS A 14 11.26 -23.47 18.54
N LEU A 15 11.43 -23.46 19.86
CA LEU A 15 12.71 -23.04 20.44
C LEU A 15 13.58 -24.29 20.60
N PRO A 16 14.83 -24.23 20.14
CA PRO A 16 15.93 -24.68 20.97
C PRO A 16 16.68 -23.44 21.47
N GLN A 17 16.76 -23.39 22.79
CA GLN A 17 17.65 -22.54 23.55
C GLN A 17 19.11 -22.74 23.09
N THR A 18 19.85 -21.63 23.09
CA THR A 18 21.30 -21.55 23.32
C THR A 18 22.19 -22.51 22.51
N LEU A 19 22.38 -22.18 21.23
CA LEU A 19 23.65 -22.44 20.55
C LEU A 19 24.18 -21.09 20.04
N PRO A 20 25.50 -20.86 19.99
CA PRO A 20 26.07 -19.72 19.28
C PRO A 20 25.82 -19.94 17.78
N PHE A 21 24.61 -19.63 17.32
CA PHE A 21 24.25 -19.64 15.92
C PHE A 21 25.01 -18.48 15.26
N ARG A 22 26.22 -18.76 14.77
CA ARG A 22 26.80 -17.97 13.68
C ARG A 22 26.13 -18.49 12.41
N PRO A 23 25.09 -17.83 11.87
CA PRO A 23 24.63 -18.18 10.54
C PRO A 23 25.80 -17.88 9.59
N ARG A 24 26.57 -18.92 9.25
CA ARG A 24 27.35 -18.91 8.02
C ARG A 24 26.31 -19.00 6.92
N LEU A 25 25.73 -17.86 6.57
CA LEU A 25 25.09 -17.67 5.27
C LEU A 25 26.20 -17.85 4.25
N THR A 26 26.50 -19.12 3.92
CA THR A 26 27.31 -19.45 2.77
C THR A 26 26.44 -19.11 1.58
N PHE A 27 26.59 -17.90 1.05
CA PHE A 27 26.18 -17.64 -0.32
C PHE A 27 26.79 -18.76 -1.15
N ARG A 28 25.92 -19.56 -1.76
CA ARG A 28 26.33 -20.69 -2.58
C ARG A 28 27.06 -20.05 -3.77
N HIS A 29 28.38 -19.96 -3.68
CA HIS A 29 29.17 -19.49 -4.80
C HIS A 29 28.87 -20.42 -5.97
N PRO A 30 28.46 -19.90 -7.14
CA PRO A 30 28.30 -20.74 -8.31
C PRO A 30 29.66 -21.39 -8.58
N SER A 31 29.73 -22.71 -8.40
CA SER A 31 30.93 -23.49 -8.67
C SER A 31 31.33 -23.24 -10.12
N ARG A 32 32.50 -22.61 -10.30
CA ARG A 32 33.09 -22.25 -11.59
C ARG A 32 33.46 -23.52 -12.36
N ALA A 33 32.47 -24.15 -12.99
CA ALA A 33 32.67 -25.24 -13.92
C ALA A 33 33.30 -24.67 -15.21
N LYS A 34 34.58 -24.97 -15.42
CA LYS A 34 35.28 -24.72 -16.68
C LYS A 34 34.87 -25.82 -17.66
N GLY A 35 33.86 -25.58 -18.50
CA GLY A 35 33.47 -26.56 -19.51
C GLY A 35 32.44 -26.03 -20.50
N SER A 36 32.87 -25.93 -21.76
CA SER A 36 32.07 -25.91 -22.99
C SER A 36 31.25 -24.65 -23.30
N LEU A 37 31.80 -23.84 -24.21
CA LEU A 37 31.10 -22.81 -24.97
C LEU A 37 30.00 -23.47 -25.84
N ASN A 38 28.79 -22.88 -25.86
CA ASN A 38 27.62 -23.19 -26.70
C ASN A 38 26.47 -23.99 -26.07
N ALA A 39 26.41 -24.15 -24.75
CA ALA A 39 25.13 -24.46 -24.12
C ALA A 39 24.26 -23.20 -24.15
N VAL A 40 23.16 -23.23 -24.92
CA VAL A 40 22.05 -22.29 -24.76
C VAL A 40 21.74 -22.26 -23.27
N GLU A 41 22.06 -21.15 -22.59
CA GLU A 41 21.71 -20.90 -21.20
C GLU A 41 20.18 -20.90 -21.14
N ASN A 42 19.60 -22.10 -20.98
CA ASN A 42 18.23 -22.24 -20.55
C ASN A 42 18.21 -21.65 -19.15
N ASP A 43 17.77 -20.40 -19.09
CA ASP A 43 17.67 -19.60 -17.88
C ASP A 43 16.63 -20.25 -16.97
N SER A 44 17.06 -21.29 -16.25
CA SER A 44 16.19 -22.09 -15.41
C SER A 44 15.82 -21.24 -14.21
N THR A 45 14.71 -20.52 -14.35
CA THR A 45 14.15 -19.69 -13.29
C THR A 45 13.92 -20.57 -12.05
N SER A 46 14.42 -20.15 -10.89
CA SER A 46 14.29 -20.96 -9.68
C SER A 46 12.81 -21.10 -9.27
N PRO A 47 12.38 -22.22 -8.66
CA PRO A 47 10.99 -22.37 -8.21
C PRO A 47 10.54 -21.27 -7.24
N TYR A 48 11.47 -20.75 -6.43
CA TYR A 48 11.19 -19.64 -5.51
C TYR A 48 11.00 -18.32 -6.23
N GLN A 49 11.74 -18.07 -7.31
CA GLN A 49 11.57 -16.89 -8.15
C GLN A 49 10.22 -16.91 -8.86
N ILE A 50 9.83 -18.06 -9.43
CA ILE A 50 8.50 -18.24 -10.05
C ILE A 50 7.39 -17.98 -9.00
N GLN A 51 7.53 -18.53 -7.79
CA GLN A 51 6.59 -18.30 -6.71
C GLN A 51 6.50 -16.81 -6.31
N PHE A 52 7.65 -16.13 -6.19
CA PHE A 52 7.68 -14.71 -5.86
C PHE A 52 7.00 -13.87 -6.94
N GLN A 53 7.30 -14.11 -8.22
CA GLN A 53 6.68 -13.41 -9.35
C GLN A 53 5.17 -13.64 -9.41
N SER A 54 4.72 -14.88 -9.17
CA SER A 54 3.29 -15.21 -9.08
C SER A 54 2.58 -14.41 -7.97
N LYS A 55 3.21 -14.25 -6.80
CA LYS A 55 2.66 -13.45 -5.69
C LYS A 55 2.58 -11.96 -6.02
N ILE A 56 3.62 -11.39 -6.62
CA ILE A 56 3.61 -9.98 -7.03
C ILE A 56 2.53 -9.74 -8.08
N SER A 57 2.42 -10.63 -9.07
CA SER A 57 1.35 -10.56 -10.09
C SER A 57 -0.05 -10.63 -9.46
N ALA A 58 -0.26 -11.51 -8.48
CA ALA A 58 -1.54 -11.61 -7.77
C ALA A 58 -1.85 -10.37 -6.90
N LEU A 59 -0.86 -9.73 -6.28
CA LEU A 59 -1.10 -8.47 -5.57
C LEU A 59 -1.43 -7.33 -6.54
N ASN A 60 -0.85 -7.35 -7.74
CA ASN A 60 -1.08 -6.36 -8.77
C ASN A 60 -2.43 -6.50 -9.48
N SER A 61 -3.12 -7.64 -9.35
CA SER A 61 -4.44 -7.82 -9.98
C SER A 61 -5.55 -7.04 -9.28
N PHE A 62 -5.31 -6.52 -8.07
CA PHE A 62 -6.24 -5.62 -7.40
C PHE A 62 -6.08 -4.21 -7.97
N SER A 63 -7.16 -3.66 -8.49
CA SER A 63 -7.29 -2.26 -8.92
C SER A 63 -7.49 -1.34 -7.72
N SER A 64 -7.40 -0.01 -7.91
CA SER A 64 -7.71 0.94 -6.84
C SER A 64 -9.17 0.82 -6.35
N TYR A 65 -10.09 0.51 -7.27
CA TYR A 65 -11.50 0.22 -6.95
C TYR A 65 -11.64 -0.97 -6.00
N ASP A 66 -10.91 -2.06 -6.23
CA ASP A 66 -11.01 -3.26 -5.40
C ASP A 66 -10.54 -3.01 -3.95
N LEU A 67 -9.75 -1.95 -3.72
CA LEU A 67 -9.12 -1.63 -2.44
C LEU A 67 -9.82 -0.50 -1.67
N LEU A 68 -10.90 0.08 -2.19
CA LEU A 68 -11.63 1.20 -1.56
C LEU A 68 -12.07 0.91 -0.14
N ASN A 69 -12.54 -0.32 0.09
CA ASN A 69 -13.14 -0.79 1.34
C ASN A 69 -12.12 -1.40 2.33
N LEU A 70 -10.82 -1.18 2.13
CA LEU A 70 -9.81 -1.59 3.09
C LEU A 70 -9.94 -0.77 4.39
N LYS A 71 -10.30 -1.45 5.48
CA LYS A 71 -10.45 -0.85 6.83
C LYS A 71 -9.20 -0.16 7.37
N LYS A 72 -8.02 -0.46 6.83
CA LYS A 72 -6.74 0.08 7.33
C LYS A 72 -5.97 0.72 6.17
N PRO A 73 -5.67 2.03 6.23
CA PRO A 73 -4.85 2.70 5.22
C PRO A 73 -3.48 2.03 5.01
N SER A 74 -2.92 1.45 6.08
CA SER A 74 -1.67 0.70 6.02
C SER A 74 -1.70 -0.48 5.05
N HIS A 75 -2.85 -1.16 4.89
CA HIS A 75 -2.97 -2.25 3.93
C HIS A 75 -2.97 -1.73 2.49
N ALA A 76 -3.65 -0.61 2.22
CA ALA A 76 -3.63 0.02 0.92
C ALA A 76 -2.20 0.40 0.51
N ARG A 77 -1.42 0.99 1.44
CA ARG A 77 0.01 1.28 1.23
C ARG A 77 0.82 0.04 0.85
N LEU A 78 0.53 -1.12 1.45
CA LEU A 78 1.21 -2.37 1.10
C LEU A 78 0.91 -2.83 -0.34
N PHE A 79 -0.34 -2.69 -0.81
CA PHE A 79 -0.69 -2.98 -2.21
C PHE A 79 -0.04 -1.99 -3.18
N LEU A 80 -0.07 -0.70 -2.86
CA LEU A 80 0.55 0.35 -3.68
C LEU A 80 2.06 0.15 -3.80
N GLY A 81 2.76 -0.12 -2.70
CA GLY A 81 4.19 -0.40 -2.74
C GLY A 81 4.54 -1.71 -3.43
N ALA A 82 3.68 -2.74 -3.37
CA ALA A 82 3.88 -3.96 -4.16
C ALA A 82 3.77 -3.67 -5.67
N ARG A 83 2.81 -2.84 -6.07
CA ARG A 83 2.65 -2.39 -7.47
C ARG A 83 3.86 -1.57 -7.93
N ALA A 84 4.29 -0.59 -7.13
CA ALA A 84 5.47 0.21 -7.42
C ALA A 84 6.76 -0.64 -7.49
N ALA A 85 6.91 -1.61 -6.58
CA ALA A 85 8.03 -2.54 -6.62
C ALA A 85 8.03 -3.39 -7.89
N SER A 86 6.85 -3.77 -8.40
CA SER A 86 6.72 -4.59 -9.61
C SER A 86 7.13 -3.88 -10.90
N THR A 87 7.06 -2.55 -10.92
CA THR A 87 7.48 -1.73 -12.06
C THR A 87 8.98 -1.42 -12.02
N GLU A 88 9.67 -1.72 -10.92
CA GLU A 88 11.10 -1.44 -10.73
C GLU A 88 11.96 -2.72 -10.90
N PRO A 89 12.64 -2.91 -12.03
CA PRO A 89 13.33 -4.18 -12.32
C PRO A 89 14.44 -4.52 -11.33
N LEU A 90 15.18 -3.51 -10.86
CA LEU A 90 16.24 -3.69 -9.86
C LEU A 90 15.67 -4.15 -8.51
N VAL A 91 14.51 -3.62 -8.12
CA VAL A 91 13.80 -4.00 -6.91
C VAL A 91 13.33 -5.45 -7.02
N ILE A 92 12.69 -5.84 -8.13
CA ILE A 92 12.27 -7.24 -8.36
C ILE A 92 13.43 -8.21 -8.35
N LYS A 93 14.56 -7.85 -8.97
CA LYS A 93 15.77 -8.67 -8.96
C LYS A 93 16.30 -8.86 -7.52
N ALA A 94 16.39 -7.78 -6.75
CA ALA A 94 16.82 -7.83 -5.36
C ALA A 94 15.90 -8.68 -4.48
N PHE A 95 14.58 -8.47 -4.57
CA PHE A 95 13.62 -9.26 -3.79
C PHE A 95 13.59 -10.73 -4.21
N SER A 96 13.76 -11.04 -5.49
CA SER A 96 13.85 -12.43 -5.96
C SER A 96 15.07 -13.13 -5.35
N ALA A 97 16.24 -12.48 -5.37
CA ALA A 97 17.45 -13.00 -4.74
C ALA A 97 17.27 -13.20 -3.23
N LEU A 98 16.73 -12.20 -2.54
CA LEU A 98 16.45 -12.28 -1.09
C LEU A 98 15.44 -13.39 -0.75
N TYR A 99 14.37 -13.51 -1.54
CA TYR A 99 13.34 -14.51 -1.34
C TYR A 99 13.89 -15.93 -1.56
N GLU A 100 14.80 -16.13 -2.50
CA GLU A 100 15.50 -17.40 -2.67
C GLU A 100 16.48 -17.70 -1.52
N ASP A 101 17.23 -16.70 -1.08
CA ASP A 101 18.35 -16.90 -0.14
C ASP A 101 17.90 -16.90 1.34
N MET A 102 16.77 -16.28 1.69
CA MET A 102 16.36 -16.06 3.08
C MET A 102 15.03 -16.72 3.43
N SER A 103 15.09 -17.85 4.16
CA SER A 103 13.91 -18.59 4.60
C SER A 103 12.98 -17.78 5.51
N VAL A 104 13.53 -16.94 6.39
CA VAL A 104 12.74 -16.06 7.29
C VAL A 104 11.93 -15.05 6.47
N LEU A 105 12.51 -14.51 5.39
CA LEU A 105 11.81 -13.60 4.49
C LEU A 105 10.68 -14.34 3.75
N ARG A 106 10.93 -15.57 3.27
CA ARG A 106 9.87 -16.38 2.65
C ARG A 106 8.71 -16.64 3.59
N LEU A 107 8.99 -17.04 4.83
CA LEU A 107 7.96 -17.33 5.82
C LEU A 107 7.12 -16.08 6.10
N GLY A 108 7.76 -14.96 6.45
CA GLY A 108 7.07 -13.70 6.72
C GLY A 108 6.32 -13.17 5.50
N GLY A 109 6.93 -13.25 4.31
CA GLY A 109 6.33 -12.84 3.05
C GLY A 109 5.13 -13.68 2.66
N ASN A 110 5.16 -15.00 2.91
CA ASN A 110 4.03 -15.90 2.67
C ASN A 110 2.85 -15.58 3.57
N MET A 111 3.11 -15.36 4.86
CA MET A 111 2.06 -14.99 5.82
C MET A 111 1.42 -13.66 5.45
N MET A 112 2.25 -12.65 5.15
CA MET A 112 1.78 -11.34 4.71
C MET A 112 0.95 -11.46 3.43
N PHE A 113 1.45 -12.18 2.43
CA PHE A 113 0.76 -12.36 1.16
C PHE A 113 -0.63 -12.97 1.36
N SER A 114 -0.74 -14.10 2.08
CA SER A 114 -2.03 -14.72 2.35
C SER A 114 -2.99 -13.78 3.07
N TYR A 115 -2.49 -13.04 4.06
CA TYR A 115 -3.29 -12.06 4.78
C TYR A 115 -3.79 -10.93 3.88
N LEU A 116 -2.92 -10.33 3.07
CA LEU A 116 -3.29 -9.25 2.14
C LEU A 116 -4.26 -9.75 1.08
N MET A 117 -4.06 -10.94 0.51
CA MET A 117 -5.00 -11.53 -0.46
C MET A 117 -6.40 -11.68 0.13
N THR A 118 -6.53 -12.20 1.35
CA THR A 118 -7.83 -12.29 2.03
C THR A 118 -8.47 -10.91 2.21
N ARG A 119 -7.70 -9.91 2.65
CA ARG A 119 -8.21 -8.54 2.83
C ARG A 119 -8.58 -7.85 1.50
N GLY A 120 -7.82 -8.10 0.45
CA GLY A 120 -8.11 -7.59 -0.90
C GLY A 120 -9.41 -8.17 -1.44
N GLU A 121 -9.62 -9.49 -1.33
CA GLU A 121 -10.86 -10.14 -1.79
C GLU A 121 -12.08 -9.72 -0.96
N GLU A 122 -11.94 -9.59 0.37
CA GLU A 122 -12.99 -9.06 1.25
C GLU A 122 -13.37 -7.62 0.83
N SER A 123 -12.38 -6.76 0.62
CA SER A 123 -12.58 -5.38 0.16
C SER A 123 -13.29 -5.34 -1.18
N LYS A 124 -12.79 -6.10 -2.16
CA LYS A 124 -13.37 -6.21 -3.50
C LYS A 124 -14.83 -6.63 -3.47
N THR A 125 -15.13 -7.71 -2.74
CA THR A 125 -16.49 -8.23 -2.59
C THR A 125 -17.41 -7.20 -1.97
N LYS A 126 -16.93 -6.46 -0.95
CA LYS A 126 -17.70 -5.40 -0.30
C LYS A 126 -17.98 -4.24 -1.27
N THR A 127 -16.96 -3.76 -1.98
CA THR A 127 -17.12 -2.68 -2.97
C THR A 127 -18.09 -3.08 -4.09
N ASP A 128 -17.96 -4.31 -4.62
CA ASP A 128 -18.87 -4.81 -5.66
C ASP A 128 -20.31 -4.93 -5.15
N LEU A 129 -20.52 -5.33 -3.89
CA LEU A 129 -21.84 -5.40 -3.26
C LEU A 129 -22.45 -4.00 -3.06
N GLU A 130 -21.70 -3.05 -2.51
CA GLU A 130 -22.16 -1.66 -2.32
C GLU A 130 -22.57 -1.03 -3.66
N ARG A 131 -21.72 -1.16 -4.69
CA ARG A 131 -22.03 -0.68 -6.04
C ARG A 131 -23.31 -1.33 -6.59
N THR A 132 -23.45 -2.66 -6.47
CA THR A 132 -24.63 -3.39 -6.99
C THR A 132 -25.90 -3.03 -6.22
N ASN A 133 -25.80 -2.75 -4.92
CA ASN A 133 -26.93 -2.30 -4.10
C ASN A 133 -27.42 -0.93 -4.57
N LEU A 134 -26.50 0.02 -4.84
CA LEU A 134 -26.85 1.32 -5.41
C LEU A 134 -27.50 1.16 -6.80
N GLU A 135 -26.95 0.31 -7.66
CA GLU A 135 -27.56 0.06 -8.98
C GLU A 135 -28.99 -0.47 -8.87
N SER A 136 -29.24 -1.34 -7.89
CA SER A 136 -30.54 -1.95 -7.65
C SER A 136 -31.54 -0.97 -7.04
N GLN A 137 -31.10 -0.15 -6.09
CA GLN A 137 -31.93 0.80 -5.37
C GLN A 137 -32.38 1.96 -6.26
N TYR A 138 -31.54 2.38 -7.20
CA TYR A 138 -31.78 3.58 -8.02
C TYR A 138 -32.02 3.28 -9.51
N HIS A 139 -32.05 2.00 -9.89
CA HIS A 139 -32.32 1.56 -11.26
C HIS A 139 -31.40 2.20 -12.32
N ARG A 140 -30.15 2.48 -11.94
CA ARG A 140 -29.13 3.11 -12.77
C ARG A 140 -27.87 2.26 -12.77
N THR A 141 -27.23 2.08 -13.92
CA THR A 141 -25.92 1.45 -14.00
C THR A 141 -24.86 2.42 -13.48
N ILE A 142 -24.00 1.97 -12.56
CA ILE A 142 -22.90 2.76 -12.02
C ILE A 142 -21.60 2.06 -12.40
N THR A 143 -20.80 2.69 -13.25
CA THR A 143 -19.51 2.16 -13.66
C THR A 143 -18.53 2.12 -12.48
N LYS A 144 -17.51 1.26 -12.58
CA LYS A 144 -16.46 1.18 -11.55
C LYS A 144 -15.69 2.48 -11.41
N GLU A 145 -15.53 3.20 -12.51
CA GLU A 145 -14.84 4.48 -12.56
C GLU A 145 -15.65 5.56 -11.86
N GLU A 146 -16.95 5.73 -12.18
CA GLU A 146 -17.85 6.64 -11.47
C GLU A 146 -17.87 6.37 -9.96
N PHE A 147 -17.99 5.10 -9.57
CA PHE A 147 -17.99 4.72 -8.15
C PHE A 147 -16.66 5.08 -7.46
N LEU A 148 -15.53 4.75 -8.08
CA LEU A 148 -14.19 5.04 -7.55
C LEU A 148 -13.96 6.56 -7.40
N SER A 149 -14.30 7.32 -8.44
CA SER A 149 -14.10 8.77 -8.49
C SER A 149 -14.97 9.47 -7.45
N THR A 150 -16.24 9.07 -7.35
CA THR A 150 -17.16 9.65 -6.38
C THR A 150 -16.79 9.30 -4.95
N HIS A 151 -16.38 8.05 -4.69
CA HIS A 151 -15.92 7.63 -3.38
C HIS A 151 -14.63 8.34 -2.95
N SER A 152 -13.71 8.58 -3.89
CA SER A 152 -12.48 9.33 -3.63
C SER A 152 -12.78 10.80 -3.32
N LEU A 153 -13.73 11.39 -4.04
CA LEU A 153 -14.22 12.75 -3.80
C LEU A 153 -14.93 12.86 -2.44
N PHE A 154 -15.82 11.91 -2.11
CA PHE A 154 -16.51 11.88 -0.82
C PHE A 154 -15.51 11.89 0.35
N ARG A 155 -14.52 10.99 0.33
CA ARG A 155 -13.48 10.94 1.38
C ARG A 155 -12.64 12.20 1.50
N ALA A 156 -12.45 12.92 0.41
CA ALA A 156 -11.70 14.18 0.44
C ALA A 156 -12.49 15.33 1.04
N ILE A 157 -13.82 15.28 0.95
CA ILE A 157 -14.73 16.26 1.55
C ILE A 157 -14.98 15.89 3.03
N ASP A 158 -15.08 14.60 3.35
CA ASP A 158 -15.24 14.05 4.71
C ASP A 158 -13.95 14.19 5.54
N VAL A 159 -13.61 15.42 5.94
CA VAL A 159 -12.37 15.74 6.66
C VAL A 159 -12.31 15.04 8.03
N ASN A 160 -13.46 14.79 8.66
CA ASN A 160 -13.54 14.19 9.97
C ASN A 160 -13.65 12.65 9.97
N ASN A 161 -13.80 12.03 8.78
CA ASN A 161 -13.96 10.59 8.56
C ASN A 161 -15.14 9.96 9.33
N ASP A 162 -16.21 10.71 9.59
CA ASP A 162 -17.42 10.19 10.24
C ASP A 162 -18.35 9.46 9.27
N SER A 163 -17.97 9.39 7.99
CA SER A 163 -18.71 8.78 6.89
C SER A 163 -19.98 9.53 6.50
N VAL A 164 -20.11 10.81 6.87
CA VAL A 164 -21.25 11.66 6.54
C VAL A 164 -20.81 13.08 6.22
N LEU A 165 -21.23 13.63 5.08
CA LEU A 165 -20.85 15.00 4.71
C LEU A 165 -21.76 16.02 5.40
N SER A 166 -21.17 16.84 6.27
CA SER A 166 -21.85 17.99 6.82
C SER A 166 -21.92 19.14 5.81
N ARG A 167 -22.87 20.07 6.04
CA ARG A 167 -22.97 21.31 5.27
C ARG A 167 -21.66 22.11 5.31
N ALA A 168 -20.95 22.11 6.44
CA ALA A 168 -19.70 22.82 6.59
C ALA A 168 -18.61 22.23 5.69
N GLU A 169 -18.46 20.90 5.71
CA GLU A 169 -17.49 20.19 4.84
C GLU A 169 -17.77 20.42 3.35
N LEU A 170 -19.04 20.34 2.92
CA LEU A 170 -19.42 20.65 1.55
C LEU A 170 -19.15 22.12 1.18
N SER A 171 -19.44 23.06 2.08
CA SER A 171 -19.18 24.48 1.85
C SER A 171 -17.68 24.77 1.72
N ASP A 172 -16.87 24.15 2.57
CA ASP A 172 -15.43 24.42 2.65
C ASP A 172 -14.67 23.73 1.52
N ALA A 173 -14.96 22.46 1.24
CA ALA A 173 -14.20 21.66 0.27
C ALA A 173 -14.85 21.56 -1.12
N PHE A 174 -16.16 21.73 -1.24
CA PHE A 174 -16.91 21.37 -2.46
C PHE A 174 -17.70 22.52 -3.12
N SER A 175 -17.84 23.68 -2.46
CA SER A 175 -18.62 24.82 -2.97
C SER A 175 -18.17 25.32 -4.35
N THR A 176 -16.86 25.38 -4.61
CA THR A 176 -16.33 25.81 -5.92
C THR A 176 -16.73 24.85 -7.04
N THR A 177 -16.84 23.56 -6.71
CA THR A 177 -17.26 22.53 -7.66
C THR A 177 -18.76 22.62 -7.93
N LEU A 178 -19.58 22.82 -6.88
CA LEU A 178 -21.02 23.04 -7.01
C LEU A 178 -21.36 24.25 -7.89
N LEU A 179 -20.59 25.35 -7.79
CA LEU A 179 -20.78 26.51 -8.66
C LEU A 179 -20.63 26.18 -10.15
N ARG A 180 -19.83 25.16 -10.53
CA ARG A 180 -19.70 24.72 -11.93
C ARG A 180 -20.94 23.99 -12.43
N PHE A 181 -21.67 23.34 -11.53
CA PHE A 181 -22.98 22.75 -11.80
C PHE A 181 -24.11 23.80 -11.76
N ASN A 182 -23.78 25.08 -11.58
CA ASN A 182 -24.76 26.15 -11.37
C ASN A 182 -25.71 25.84 -10.19
N THR A 183 -25.19 25.17 -9.15
CA THR A 183 -25.91 24.83 -7.92
C THR A 183 -25.16 25.36 -6.70
N ASP A 184 -25.87 25.50 -5.58
CA ASP A 184 -25.29 25.84 -4.27
C ASP A 184 -25.39 24.65 -3.30
N VAL A 185 -24.70 24.74 -2.17
CA VAL A 185 -24.64 23.66 -1.16
C VAL A 185 -26.03 23.31 -0.62
N ASP A 186 -26.90 24.30 -0.41
CA ASP A 186 -28.22 24.07 0.17
C ASP A 186 -29.15 23.39 -0.85
N THR A 187 -29.09 23.84 -2.11
CA THR A 187 -29.81 23.24 -3.23
C THR A 187 -29.36 21.81 -3.47
N PHE A 188 -28.04 21.54 -3.43
CA PHE A 188 -27.48 20.20 -3.58
C PHE A 188 -27.87 19.26 -2.43
N LEU A 189 -27.80 19.72 -1.17
CA LEU A 189 -28.25 18.92 -0.03
C LEU A 189 -29.75 18.61 -0.10
N PHE A 190 -30.55 19.56 -0.57
CA PHE A 190 -31.99 19.38 -0.72
C PHE A 190 -32.34 18.38 -1.82
N SER A 191 -31.65 18.41 -2.96
CA SER A 191 -31.86 17.44 -4.04
C SER A 191 -31.43 16.03 -3.66
N ALA A 192 -30.35 15.92 -2.87
CA ALA A 192 -29.77 14.64 -2.50
C ALA A 192 -30.60 13.83 -1.49
N SER A 193 -31.32 14.50 -0.59
CA SER A 193 -32.18 13.84 0.42
C SER A 193 -33.55 14.53 0.46
N PRO A 194 -34.41 14.27 -0.54
CA PRO A 194 -35.75 14.84 -0.58
C PRO A 194 -36.62 14.14 0.47
N ASP A 195 -36.53 14.55 1.73
CA ASP A 195 -37.42 14.08 2.79
C ASP A 195 -38.82 14.70 2.55
N PRO A 196 -39.82 13.90 2.11
CA PRO A 196 -41.14 14.42 1.76
C PRO A 196 -41.90 15.00 2.96
N ASN A 197 -41.43 14.76 4.19
CA ASN A 197 -42.06 15.23 5.42
C ASN A 197 -41.34 16.43 6.05
N SER A 198 -40.16 16.81 5.55
CA SER A 198 -39.36 17.92 6.06
C SER A 198 -39.83 19.25 5.47
N SER A 199 -40.89 19.83 6.03
CA SER A 199 -41.43 21.14 5.63
C SER A 199 -40.70 22.34 6.29
N SER A 200 -39.67 22.09 7.08
CA SER A 200 -38.87 23.15 7.73
C SER A 200 -37.42 23.14 7.24
N SER A 201 -37.00 24.24 6.62
CA SER A 201 -35.65 24.53 6.09
C SER A 201 -34.52 24.58 7.14
N THR A 202 -34.78 24.19 8.38
CA THR A 202 -33.90 24.47 9.54
C THR A 202 -33.10 23.28 10.05
N SER A 203 -33.25 22.09 9.44
CA SER A 203 -32.43 20.90 9.73
C SER A 203 -31.92 20.31 8.43
N LEU A 204 -31.01 21.03 7.75
CA LEU A 204 -30.28 20.42 6.64
C LEU A 204 -29.47 19.24 7.20
N LYS A 205 -29.87 18.04 6.76
CA LYS A 205 -29.25 16.79 7.18
C LYS A 205 -27.85 16.70 6.59
N SER A 206 -27.01 15.96 7.29
CA SER A 206 -25.74 15.44 6.78
C SER A 206 -26.03 14.40 5.68
N LEU A 207 -25.10 14.22 4.75
CA LEU A 207 -25.28 13.39 3.56
C LEU A 207 -24.45 12.10 3.64
N GLU A 208 -25.11 10.94 3.58
CA GLU A 208 -24.39 9.66 3.51
C GLU A 208 -23.79 9.44 2.12
N PHE A 209 -22.83 8.51 1.98
CA PHE A 209 -22.14 8.27 0.72
C PHE A 209 -23.11 7.88 -0.41
N GLU A 210 -24.10 7.05 -0.10
CA GLU A 210 -25.11 6.59 -1.03
C GLU A 210 -25.96 7.74 -1.58
N GLU A 211 -26.33 8.72 -0.74
CA GLU A 211 -27.08 9.90 -1.16
C GLU A 211 -26.18 10.84 -1.99
N PHE A 212 -24.92 11.01 -1.57
CA PHE A 212 -23.95 11.84 -2.26
C PHE A 212 -23.66 11.39 -3.69
N ILE A 213 -23.41 10.09 -3.90
CA ILE A 213 -23.05 9.60 -5.23
C ILE A 213 -24.15 9.84 -6.25
N LEU A 214 -25.41 9.73 -5.84
CA LEU A 214 -26.53 9.90 -6.76
C LEU A 214 -26.79 11.35 -7.08
N ALA A 215 -26.79 12.20 -6.06
CA ALA A 215 -26.94 13.64 -6.25
C ALA A 215 -25.83 14.20 -7.14
N LEU A 216 -24.61 13.69 -6.97
CA LEU A 216 -23.49 14.07 -7.83
C LEU A 216 -23.67 13.58 -9.26
N LEU A 217 -24.08 12.33 -9.46
CA LEU A 217 -24.29 11.75 -10.79
C LEU A 217 -25.45 12.40 -11.54
N GLU A 218 -26.52 12.79 -10.83
CA GLU A 218 -27.63 13.57 -11.37
C GLU A 218 -27.17 14.98 -11.77
N ALA A 219 -26.43 15.68 -10.90
CA ALA A 219 -25.88 16.99 -11.20
C ALA A 219 -24.93 16.98 -12.41
N VAL A 220 -24.14 15.91 -12.58
CA VAL A 220 -23.27 15.71 -13.75
C VAL A 220 -24.10 15.53 -15.03
N GLU A 221 -25.18 14.75 -14.99
CA GLU A 221 -26.08 14.56 -16.15
C GLU A 221 -26.83 15.84 -16.53
N GLU A 222 -27.25 16.63 -15.54
CA GLU A 222 -27.93 17.92 -15.76
C GLU A 222 -26.98 19.03 -16.27
N SER A 223 -25.66 18.84 -16.15
CA SER A 223 -24.67 19.87 -16.52
C SER A 223 -24.46 20.08 -18.03
N ASP A 224 -25.31 19.50 -18.88
CA ASP A 224 -25.19 19.52 -20.36
C ASP A 224 -23.78 19.13 -20.87
N GLY A 225 -23.05 18.30 -20.11
CA GLY A 225 -21.69 17.84 -20.42
C GLY A 225 -20.58 18.86 -20.16
N MET A 226 -20.87 19.97 -19.48
CA MET A 226 -19.87 20.99 -19.10
C MET A 226 -18.92 20.50 -18.00
N VAL A 227 -19.36 19.54 -17.19
CA VAL A 227 -18.56 18.95 -16.11
C VAL A 227 -18.56 17.44 -16.25
N THR A 228 -17.39 16.86 -16.35
CA THR A 228 -17.20 15.40 -16.37
C THR A 228 -16.74 14.88 -15.01
N MET A 229 -16.86 13.58 -14.76
CA MET A 229 -16.32 12.96 -13.54
C MET A 229 -14.79 13.15 -13.43
N GLU A 230 -14.06 13.09 -14.55
CA GLU A 230 -12.63 13.41 -14.61
C GLU A 230 -12.31 14.83 -14.13
N ASP A 231 -13.14 15.81 -14.49
CA ASP A 231 -12.94 17.19 -14.05
C ASP A 231 -13.07 17.30 -12.53
N LEU A 232 -14.01 16.56 -11.92
CA LEU A 232 -14.20 16.53 -10.48
C LEU A 232 -12.99 15.97 -9.73
N ILE A 233 -12.39 14.89 -10.27
CA ILE A 233 -11.19 14.28 -9.71
C ILE A 233 -10.03 15.29 -9.73
N GLN A 234 -9.79 15.94 -10.89
CA GLN A 234 -8.67 16.86 -11.05
C GLN A 234 -8.77 18.10 -10.15
N ILE A 235 -9.98 18.64 -9.98
CA ILE A 235 -10.23 19.79 -9.09
C ILE A 235 -9.86 19.42 -7.66
N ASN A 236 -10.24 18.23 -7.22
CA ASN A 236 -10.05 17.79 -5.86
C ASN A 236 -8.60 17.39 -5.56
N GLU A 237 -7.91 16.71 -6.48
CA GLU A 237 -6.48 16.40 -6.35
C GLU A 237 -5.60 17.67 -6.23
N GLY A 238 -6.06 18.80 -6.79
CA GLY A 238 -5.42 20.11 -6.63
C GLY A 238 -5.64 20.74 -5.26
N SER A 239 -6.79 20.51 -4.64
CA SER A 239 -7.19 21.11 -3.35
C SER A 239 -6.69 20.32 -2.12
N VAL A 240 -6.64 18.99 -2.22
CA VAL A 240 -6.38 18.08 -1.07
C VAL A 240 -4.91 18.02 -0.66
N LYS A 241 -3.97 18.61 -1.41
CA LYS A 241 -2.54 18.62 -1.06
C LYS A 241 -2.17 19.45 0.19
N GLY A 242 -3.14 20.02 0.91
CA GLY A 242 -2.91 20.98 1.99
C GLY A 242 -3.26 20.53 3.42
N SER A 243 -4.06 19.49 3.64
CA SER A 243 -4.65 19.27 4.97
C SER A 243 -4.99 17.81 5.22
N GLY A 244 -4.31 17.18 6.17
CA GLY A 244 -4.73 15.88 6.69
C GLY A 244 -3.61 14.85 6.74
N GLU A 245 -2.51 15.15 7.42
CA GLU A 245 -1.80 14.09 8.12
C GLU A 245 -2.77 13.58 9.19
N GLU A 246 -3.54 12.54 8.86
CA GLU A 246 -4.33 11.75 9.81
C GLU A 246 -3.37 11.11 10.83
N GLU A 247 -3.03 11.89 11.86
CA GLU A 247 -2.51 11.42 13.13
C GLU A 247 -3.66 10.78 13.94
N GLU A 248 -4.25 9.69 13.44
CA GLU A 248 -5.12 8.86 14.26
C GLU A 248 -4.41 7.55 14.67
N GLU A 249 -4.04 7.56 15.96
CA GLU A 249 -3.61 6.45 16.81
C GLU A 249 -2.30 5.69 16.47
N ILE A 250 -1.21 6.42 16.17
CA ILE A 250 0.14 5.93 16.54
C ILE A 250 0.38 6.23 18.04
N ARG A 251 -0.41 5.58 18.91
CA ARG A 251 -0.07 5.55 20.34
C ARG A 251 1.14 4.63 20.54
N VAL A 252 2.32 5.25 20.55
CA VAL A 252 3.57 4.75 21.16
C VAL A 252 4.22 3.54 20.45
N GLU A 253 4.78 3.76 19.25
CA GLU A 253 5.88 2.92 18.70
C GLU A 253 7.01 3.75 18.04
N CYS A 254 7.28 4.95 18.59
CA CYS A 254 8.24 5.93 18.09
C CYS A 254 9.61 5.33 17.68
N ASN A 255 10.13 4.34 18.41
CA ASN A 255 11.43 3.74 18.14
C ASN A 255 11.51 2.93 16.80
N LYS A 256 10.44 2.21 16.40
CA LYS A 256 10.55 1.33 15.21
C LYS A 256 10.57 2.12 13.91
N SER A 257 9.74 3.15 13.83
CA SER A 257 9.65 4.04 12.67
C SER A 257 10.96 4.80 12.48
N GLU A 258 11.45 5.44 13.55
CA GLU A 258 12.74 6.15 13.54
C GLU A 258 13.89 5.22 13.14
N ARG A 259 13.90 3.99 13.65
CA ARG A 259 14.93 3.01 13.29
C ARG A 259 14.90 2.66 11.80
N PHE A 260 13.72 2.54 11.19
CA PHE A 260 13.60 2.32 9.75
C PHE A 260 14.15 3.52 8.97
N ASP A 261 13.81 4.74 9.38
CA ASP A 261 14.28 5.97 8.74
C ASP A 261 15.81 6.11 8.84
N MET A 262 16.40 5.76 9.99
CA MET A 262 17.87 5.69 10.15
C MET A 262 18.53 4.67 9.20
N MET A 263 17.88 3.53 8.94
CA MET A 263 18.39 2.56 7.96
C MET A 263 18.32 3.12 6.54
N LEU A 264 17.22 3.80 6.19
CA LEU A 264 17.05 4.41 4.89
C LEU A 264 18.08 5.52 4.64
N GLU A 265 18.33 6.36 5.64
CA GLU A 265 19.33 7.42 5.55
C GLU A 265 20.75 6.84 5.38
N GLN A 266 21.07 5.78 6.11
CA GLN A 266 22.34 5.09 5.93
C GLN A 266 22.51 4.50 4.52
N VAL A 267 21.43 4.02 3.90
CA VAL A 267 21.43 3.55 2.50
C VAL A 267 21.74 4.69 1.53
N ARG A 268 21.16 5.88 1.74
CA ARG A 268 21.47 7.07 0.92
C ARG A 268 22.94 7.46 1.02
N VAL A 269 23.50 7.48 2.22
CA VAL A 269 24.94 7.72 2.43
C VAL A 269 25.81 6.71 1.68
N TRP A 270 25.40 5.43 1.61
CA TRP A 270 26.13 4.43 0.84
C TRP A 270 26.05 4.68 -0.67
N GLU A 271 24.89 5.10 -1.17
CA GLU A 271 24.69 5.42 -2.59
C GLU A 271 25.47 6.66 -3.01
N GLU A 272 25.42 7.75 -2.23
CA GLU A 272 26.17 8.98 -2.47
C GLU A 272 27.67 8.76 -2.44
N GLY A 273 28.15 7.85 -1.59
CA GLY A 273 29.54 7.39 -1.55
C GLY A 273 29.95 6.51 -2.73
N GLY A 274 29.05 6.24 -3.69
CA GLY A 274 29.30 5.40 -4.86
C GLY A 274 29.58 3.94 -4.52
N LEU A 275 29.12 3.46 -3.35
CA LEU A 275 29.41 2.12 -2.90
C LEU A 275 28.64 1.09 -3.72
N THR A 276 29.38 0.18 -4.35
CA THR A 276 28.86 -0.94 -5.14
C THR A 276 29.36 -2.27 -4.59
N ALA A 277 28.61 -3.33 -4.87
CA ALA A 277 29.01 -4.71 -4.60
C ALA A 277 28.87 -5.54 -5.88
N GLU A 278 29.59 -6.66 -5.92
CA GLU A 278 29.52 -7.60 -7.04
C GLU A 278 28.59 -8.78 -6.73
N GLY A 279 28.12 -9.45 -7.78
CA GLY A 279 27.25 -10.63 -7.68
C GLY A 279 25.94 -10.34 -6.96
N ARG A 280 25.41 -11.35 -6.24
CA ARG A 280 24.11 -11.24 -5.57
C ARG A 280 24.03 -10.09 -4.57
N SER A 281 25.08 -9.83 -3.80
CA SER A 281 25.08 -8.69 -2.88
C SER A 281 25.03 -7.34 -3.61
N GLY A 282 25.62 -7.27 -4.81
CA GLY A 282 25.48 -6.13 -5.73
C GLY A 282 24.04 -5.92 -6.18
N ASP A 283 23.39 -7.00 -6.64
CA ASP A 283 21.99 -6.95 -7.07
C ASP A 283 21.05 -6.49 -5.95
N ILE A 284 21.23 -7.03 -4.74
CA ILE A 284 20.45 -6.64 -3.56
C ILE A 284 20.67 -5.16 -3.22
N LEU A 285 21.93 -4.70 -3.26
CA LEU A 285 22.25 -3.30 -2.98
C LEU A 285 21.65 -2.35 -4.01
N ALA A 286 21.79 -2.68 -5.30
CA ALA A 286 21.23 -1.88 -6.39
C ALA A 286 19.70 -1.76 -6.29
N GLY A 287 19.00 -2.87 -6.00
CA GLY A 287 17.56 -2.83 -5.75
C GLY A 287 17.18 -2.08 -4.47
N THR A 288 18.04 -2.10 -3.45
CA THR A 288 17.83 -1.30 -2.22
C THR A 288 17.92 0.19 -2.51
N TYR A 289 18.88 0.63 -3.34
CA TYR A 289 18.97 2.03 -3.79
C TYR A 289 17.77 2.46 -4.64
N ALA A 290 17.38 1.64 -5.62
CA ALA A 290 16.21 1.90 -6.45
C ALA A 290 14.93 2.01 -5.60
N GLY A 291 14.73 1.07 -4.66
CA GLY A 291 13.60 1.09 -3.75
C GLY A 291 13.60 2.30 -2.81
N ALA A 292 14.76 2.76 -2.34
CA ALA A 292 14.89 3.93 -1.47
C ALA A 292 14.50 5.26 -2.13
N LYS A 293 14.51 5.31 -3.46
CA LYS A 293 14.11 6.49 -4.26
C LYS A 293 12.61 6.54 -4.56
N ASN A 294 11.91 5.40 -4.45
CA ASN A 294 10.49 5.30 -4.74
C ASN A 294 9.68 5.44 -3.44
N PRO A 295 8.89 6.52 -3.27
CA PRO A 295 8.21 6.79 -2.00
C PRO A 295 7.14 5.75 -1.65
N GLU A 296 6.45 5.18 -2.64
CA GLU A 296 5.42 4.15 -2.43
C GLU A 296 6.05 2.86 -1.88
N ILE A 297 7.21 2.45 -2.42
CA ILE A 297 7.97 1.30 -1.91
C ILE A 297 8.44 1.57 -0.48
N VAL A 298 9.00 2.76 -0.21
CA VAL A 298 9.48 3.13 1.13
C VAL A 298 8.34 3.09 2.15
N GLN A 299 7.19 3.70 1.84
CA GLN A 299 6.04 3.70 2.74
C GLN A 299 5.52 2.29 3.03
N ALA A 300 5.43 1.44 2.01
CA ALA A 300 5.02 0.04 2.18
C ALA A 300 6.01 -0.76 3.04
N LEU A 301 7.32 -0.60 2.81
CA LEU A 301 8.35 -1.26 3.61
C LEU A 301 8.36 -0.78 5.06
N LYS A 302 8.09 0.52 5.29
CA LYS A 302 7.96 1.09 6.63
C LYS A 302 6.76 0.49 7.37
N VAL A 303 5.61 0.35 6.70
CA VAL A 303 4.43 -0.36 7.25
C VAL A 303 4.77 -1.82 7.55
N ALA A 304 5.43 -2.52 6.64
CA ALA A 304 5.84 -3.91 6.85
C ALA A 304 6.78 -4.06 8.05
N TYR A 305 7.75 -3.15 8.19
CA TYR A 305 8.74 -3.16 9.27
C TYR A 305 8.13 -2.86 10.64
N THR A 306 7.22 -1.88 10.72
CA THR A 306 6.60 -1.45 11.98
C THR A 306 5.55 -2.43 12.47
N SER A 307 4.69 -2.90 11.56
CA SER A 307 3.50 -3.70 11.90
C SER A 307 3.73 -5.22 11.92
N TYR A 308 4.80 -5.74 11.28
CA TYR A 308 4.99 -7.18 11.11
C TYR A 308 6.35 -7.67 11.61
N SER A 309 6.34 -8.31 12.79
CA SER A 309 7.55 -8.72 13.51
C SER A 309 8.49 -9.63 12.71
N ALA A 310 7.96 -10.60 11.96
CA ALA A 310 8.77 -11.51 11.14
C ALA A 310 9.50 -10.78 10.01
N LEU A 311 8.82 -9.83 9.34
CA LEU A 311 9.43 -9.02 8.28
C LEU A 311 10.43 -8.02 8.84
N ARG A 312 10.16 -7.46 10.02
CA ARG A 312 11.11 -6.63 10.76
C ARG A 312 12.42 -7.36 11.05
N LEU A 313 12.35 -8.61 11.53
CA LEU A 313 13.54 -9.44 11.76
C LEU A 313 14.29 -9.70 10.45
N ALA A 314 13.59 -9.98 9.35
CA ALA A 314 14.21 -10.14 8.05
C ALA A 314 14.91 -8.85 7.59
N GLY A 315 14.26 -7.69 7.73
CA GLY A 315 14.84 -6.38 7.42
C GLY A 315 16.12 -6.07 8.21
N ASP A 316 16.09 -6.30 9.53
CA ASP A 316 17.27 -6.13 10.39
C ASP A 316 18.45 -7.01 9.95
N LEU A 317 18.17 -8.25 9.55
CA LEU A 317 19.17 -9.19 9.05
C LEU A 317 19.76 -8.73 7.70
N ILE A 318 18.91 -8.34 6.75
CA ILE A 318 19.32 -7.83 5.44
C ILE A 318 20.22 -6.61 5.62
N PHE A 319 19.78 -5.64 6.42
CA PHE A 319 20.54 -4.42 6.66
C PHE A 319 21.90 -4.70 7.31
N LYS A 320 21.96 -5.63 8.29
CA LYS A 320 23.22 -6.05 8.90
C LYS A 320 24.18 -6.69 7.88
N LEU A 321 23.67 -7.50 6.96
CA LEU A 321 24.47 -8.11 5.89
C LEU A 321 25.03 -7.05 4.95
N LEU A 322 24.19 -6.12 4.48
CA LEU A 322 24.62 -5.01 3.62
C LEU A 322 25.67 -4.14 4.31
N LYS A 323 25.44 -3.77 5.58
CA LYS A 323 26.40 -3.01 6.38
C LYS A 323 27.75 -3.71 6.50
N ALA A 324 27.77 -5.03 6.66
CA ALA A 324 29.01 -5.81 6.72
C ALA A 324 29.75 -5.88 5.36
N VAL A 325 29.01 -5.92 4.24
CA VAL A 325 29.61 -5.84 2.89
C VAL A 325 30.22 -4.44 2.67
N MET A 326 29.48 -3.37 2.98
CA MET A 326 29.95 -1.99 2.81
C MET A 326 31.15 -1.67 3.69
N SER A 327 31.13 -2.10 4.95
CA SER A 327 32.25 -1.88 5.89
C SER A 327 33.55 -2.53 5.41
N ARG A 328 33.47 -3.65 4.69
CA ARG A 328 34.66 -4.32 4.12
C ARG A 328 35.19 -3.58 2.90
N LYS A 329 34.31 -3.05 2.05
CA LYS A 329 34.69 -2.24 0.89
C LYS A 329 35.39 -0.95 1.31
N MET A 330 34.86 -0.24 2.32
CA MET A 330 35.48 0.97 2.87
C MET A 330 36.91 0.71 3.39
N LYS A 331 37.12 -0.39 4.13
CA LYS A 331 38.45 -0.75 4.66
C LYS A 331 39.43 -1.24 3.59
N GLY A 332 38.93 -1.73 2.47
CA GLY A 332 39.75 -2.23 1.36
C GLY A 332 40.22 -1.14 0.40
N GLY A 333 39.54 0.02 0.37
CA GLY A 333 39.84 1.13 -0.53
C GLY A 333 41.12 1.92 -0.18
N ASP A 334 41.54 1.91 1.09
CA ASP A 334 42.73 2.65 1.57
C ASP A 334 44.08 1.98 1.22
N LYS A 335 44.10 0.92 0.40
CA LYS A 335 45.32 0.18 0.06
C LYS A 335 45.74 0.29 -1.41
N ILE A 336 45.43 1.40 -2.06
CA ILE A 336 45.85 1.68 -3.45
C ILE A 336 46.94 2.75 -3.44
#